data_AF-A0A857VBF3-F1
#
_entry.id   AF-A0A857VBF3-F1
#
_cell.length_a   1.000
_cell.length_b   1.000
_cell.length_c   1.000
_cell.angle_alpha   90.00
_cell.angle_beta   90.00
_cell.angle_gamma   90.00
#
_symmetry.space_group_name_H-M   'P 1'
#
loop_
_entity.id
_entity.type
_entity.pdbx_description
1 polymer ?
#
loop_
_entity_poly.entity_id
_entity_poly.type
_entity_poly.pdbx_seq_one_letter_code
_entity_poly.pdbx_strand_id
1 'polypeptide(L)'
;MSFIQRAWLYITRKKLKTLILLAILLCMSTIMLSGFAIKHSTDAAAQSLDKTLKAGFTLGNNPRTNPGTARGSGTVSNKDIDAVKNLEGVTDYVKRQNATVDFINTKLVPLPSGGSGYDAEKDKQFGNAATIIGVNKSESEKKFRAESLKLIAGRHITENDSRKILVHEDFAKANNLKLGSKIKLRANQYDTDNEHPSKDEVEVEIVGIFNGKNPKQATYQVELFENLFLTDLATTRRLNAYNEQNEIYQDATFFTKGTKQLDEVMARANKLPVNWQKYQLNKNSQELAGVTGAVNGVYGLIDGMLWATALVSVAVIGMVLYLWMNERKREAGVLLATGVPQSKIVLQYIAELVMIAVLSFGASYFTAGLIAQQMGDHVVSQAAQNATRQAGSSLNGASLGADADSVTSSRTLEKVTVGVQPTDLLAVWSAGLAVIIIAVLLASRPITQSTPKELLTEVD
;
A
#
# COMPACT_ATOMS: atom_id res chain seq x y z
N MET A 1 33.60 43.13 15.31
CA MET A 1 33.28 41.68 15.30
C MET A 1 32.00 41.46 14.52
N SER A 2 32.00 40.51 13.59
CA SER A 2 30.78 40.12 12.88
C SER A 2 29.81 39.38 13.82
N PHE A 3 28.52 39.34 13.48
CA PHE A 3 27.52 38.61 14.26
C PHE A 3 27.83 37.10 14.33
N ILE A 4 28.46 36.53 13.29
CA ILE A 4 28.91 35.14 13.21
C ILE A 4 30.00 34.84 14.25
N GLN A 5 30.99 35.73 14.39
CA GLN A 5 32.05 35.58 15.39
C GLN A 5 31.50 35.63 16.82
N ARG A 6 30.50 36.49 17.07
CA ARG A 6 29.83 36.57 18.38
C ARG A 6 29.04 35.30 18.68
N ALA A 7 28.33 34.78 17.68
CA ALA A 7 27.57 33.55 17.81
C ALA A 7 28.48 32.34 18.12
N TRP A 8 29.64 32.22 17.47
CA TRP A 8 30.62 31.17 17.76
C TRP A 8 31.19 31.25 19.18
N LEU A 9 31.55 32.45 19.63
CA LEU A 9 32.03 32.68 20.99
C LEU A 9 30.95 32.39 22.05
N TYR A 10 29.68 32.63 21.73
CA TYR A 10 28.58 32.32 22.63
C TYR A 10 28.40 30.80 22.82
N ILE A 11 28.35 30.06 21.71
CA ILE A 11 28.22 28.59 21.68
C ILE A 11 29.32 27.94 22.54
N THR A 12 30.57 28.37 22.37
CA THR A 12 31.72 27.78 23.07
C THR A 12 31.77 28.13 24.56
N ARG A 13 31.27 29.30 24.98
CA ARG A 13 31.23 29.74 26.38
C ARG A 13 30.08 29.14 27.18
N LYS A 14 28.91 28.94 26.56
CA LYS A 14 27.70 28.44 27.24
C LYS A 14 27.43 26.97 26.87
N LYS A 15 28.33 26.08 27.30
CA LYS A 15 28.32 24.65 26.91
C LYS A 15 27.02 23.92 27.27
N LEU A 16 26.49 24.11 28.49
CA LEU A 16 25.25 23.44 28.93
C LEU A 16 24.04 23.88 28.08
N LYS A 17 23.90 25.19 27.85
CA LYS A 17 22.83 25.76 27.01
C LYS A 17 22.93 25.25 25.57
N THR A 18 24.14 25.27 25.00
CA THR A 18 24.39 24.72 23.67
C THR A 18 24.02 23.24 23.59
N LEU A 19 24.38 22.44 24.59
CA LEU A 19 24.10 21.00 24.61
C LEU A 19 22.60 20.71 24.70
N ILE A 20 21.84 21.50 25.48
CA ILE A 20 20.38 21.39 25.54
C ILE A 20 19.76 21.68 24.17
N LEU A 21 20.14 22.77 23.51
CA LEU A 21 19.63 23.09 22.16
C LEU A 21 20.04 22.04 21.14
N LEU A 22 21.28 21.54 21.22
CA LEU A 22 21.78 20.48 20.34
C LEU A 22 20.94 19.23 20.48
N ALA A 23 20.61 18.82 21.71
CA ALA A 23 19.78 17.65 21.98
C ALA A 23 18.34 17.83 21.45
N ILE A 24 17.72 19.01 21.67
CA ILE A 24 16.38 19.30 21.16
C ILE A 24 16.36 19.25 19.62
N LEU A 25 17.31 19.93 18.97
CA LEU A 25 17.44 19.94 17.51
C LEU A 25 17.77 18.55 16.96
N LEU A 26 18.57 17.75 17.67
CA LEU A 26 18.88 16.37 17.29
C LEU A 26 17.66 15.47 17.36
N CYS A 27 16.87 15.54 18.45
CA CYS A 27 15.63 14.77 18.57
C CYS A 27 14.62 15.16 17.49
N MET A 28 14.39 16.46 17.31
CA MET A 28 13.52 16.98 16.26
C MET A 28 13.95 16.47 14.87
N SER A 29 15.22 16.67 14.51
CA SER A 29 15.74 16.28 13.20
C SER A 29 15.76 14.77 12.99
N THR A 30 15.98 13.98 14.04
CA THR A 30 15.89 12.51 13.96
C THR A 30 14.47 12.08 13.63
N ILE A 31 13.46 12.62 14.32
CA ILE A 31 12.05 12.29 14.08
C ILE A 31 11.62 12.75 12.68
N MET A 32 11.99 13.97 12.28
CA MET A 32 11.67 14.48 10.94
C MET A 32 12.36 13.68 9.84
N LEU A 33 13.65 13.35 10.01
CA LEU A 33 14.40 12.58 9.03
C LEU A 33 13.83 11.17 8.88
N SER A 34 13.47 10.51 9.99
CA SER A 34 12.73 9.25 9.96
C SER A 34 11.40 9.39 9.22
N GLY A 35 10.62 10.44 9.50
CA GLY A 35 9.35 10.70 8.82
C GLY A 35 9.49 10.86 7.30
N PHE A 36 10.46 11.66 6.85
CA PHE A 36 10.73 11.84 5.42
C PHE A 36 11.26 10.56 4.76
N ALA A 37 12.16 9.83 5.41
CA ALA A 37 12.67 8.55 4.90
C ALA A 37 11.54 7.51 4.74
N ILE A 38 10.61 7.43 5.70
CA ILE A 38 9.42 6.55 5.58
C ILE A 38 8.54 7.01 4.42
N LYS A 39 8.29 8.33 4.27
CA LYS A 39 7.48 8.90 3.18
C LYS A 39 8.08 8.57 1.81
N HIS A 40 9.38 8.83 1.64
CA HIS A 40 10.11 8.52 0.41
C HIS A 40 10.09 7.02 0.09
N SER A 41 10.28 6.16 1.10
CA SER A 41 10.25 4.70 0.90
C SER A 41 8.84 4.20 0.58
N THR A 42 7.81 4.84 1.13
CA THR A 42 6.40 4.59 0.81
C THR A 42 6.06 5.06 -0.60
N ASP A 43 6.60 6.20 -1.04
CA ASP A 43 6.48 6.68 -2.43
C ASP A 43 7.10 5.67 -3.41
N ALA A 44 8.30 5.18 -3.10
CA ALA A 44 8.97 4.17 -3.93
C ALA A 44 8.15 2.87 -4.01
N ALA A 45 7.59 2.42 -2.87
CA ALA A 45 6.74 1.24 -2.84
C ALA A 45 5.42 1.47 -3.62
N ALA A 46 4.77 2.61 -3.45
CA ALA A 46 3.55 2.97 -4.17
C ALA A 46 3.78 3.07 -5.69
N GLN A 47 4.90 3.66 -6.12
CA GLN A 47 5.27 3.73 -7.54
C GLN A 47 5.61 2.36 -8.12
N SER A 48 6.27 1.49 -7.35
CA SER A 48 6.54 0.11 -7.80
C SER A 48 5.24 -0.66 -8.00
N LEU A 49 4.29 -0.51 -7.08
CA LEU A 49 2.96 -1.10 -7.19
C LEU A 49 2.21 -0.53 -8.40
N ASP A 50 2.19 0.78 -8.62
CA ASP A 50 1.55 1.37 -9.80
C ASP A 50 2.11 0.80 -11.12
N LYS A 51 3.43 0.57 -11.20
CA LYS A 51 4.07 -0.09 -12.36
C LYS A 51 3.66 -1.54 -12.52
N THR A 52 3.67 -2.35 -11.45
CA THR A 52 3.34 -3.78 -11.51
C THR A 52 1.85 -4.01 -11.75
N LEU A 53 1.00 -3.12 -11.22
CA LEU A 53 -0.44 -3.21 -11.38
C LEU A 53 -0.91 -2.94 -12.80
N LYS A 54 -0.10 -2.28 -13.65
CA LYS A 54 -0.45 -1.84 -15.01
C LYS A 54 -1.73 -0.98 -15.02
N ALA A 55 -1.66 0.19 -15.67
CA ALA A 55 -2.85 1.01 -15.86
C ALA A 55 -3.93 0.21 -16.60
N GLY A 56 -5.14 0.14 -16.04
CA GLY A 56 -6.18 -0.71 -16.58
C GLY A 56 -7.51 -0.57 -15.86
N PHE A 57 -8.51 -1.26 -16.40
CA PHE A 57 -9.88 -1.28 -15.90
C PHE A 57 -10.51 -2.65 -16.12
N THR A 58 -11.44 -3.02 -15.25
CA THR A 58 -12.17 -4.29 -15.29
C THR A 58 -13.61 -4.04 -15.68
N LEU A 59 -14.09 -4.79 -16.68
CA LEU A 59 -15.50 -4.95 -17.00
C LEU A 59 -16.05 -6.10 -16.16
N GLY A 60 -17.02 -5.79 -15.30
CA GLY A 60 -17.69 -6.77 -14.46
C GLY A 60 -19.17 -6.45 -14.27
N ASN A 61 -19.88 -7.34 -13.57
CA ASN A 61 -21.28 -7.10 -13.22
C ASN A 61 -21.44 -5.84 -12.37
N ASN A 62 -22.53 -5.12 -12.59
CA ASN A 62 -22.97 -4.07 -11.68
C ASN A 62 -23.81 -4.73 -10.58
N PRO A 63 -23.30 -4.86 -9.34
CA PRO A 63 -23.96 -5.61 -8.28
C PRO A 63 -25.31 -4.99 -7.85
N ARG A 64 -25.60 -3.73 -8.21
CA ARG A 64 -26.87 -3.07 -7.90
C ARG A 64 -28.03 -3.56 -8.78
N THR A 65 -27.73 -4.04 -9.97
CA THR A 65 -28.71 -4.27 -11.05
C THR A 65 -28.54 -5.62 -11.72
N ASN A 66 -27.39 -6.27 -11.55
CA ASN A 66 -27.08 -7.60 -12.03
C ASN A 66 -26.45 -8.40 -10.88
N PRO A 67 -27.23 -9.22 -10.16
CA PRO A 67 -26.73 -10.00 -9.04
C PRO A 67 -25.76 -11.10 -9.47
N GLY A 68 -25.68 -11.44 -10.76
CA GLY A 68 -24.82 -12.51 -11.27
C GLY A 68 -25.52 -13.87 -11.37
N THR A 69 -24.73 -14.95 -11.30
CA THR A 69 -25.19 -16.34 -11.20
C THR A 69 -25.86 -16.60 -9.84
N ALA A 70 -26.29 -17.83 -9.58
CA ALA A 70 -26.86 -18.23 -8.29
C ALA A 70 -25.93 -17.94 -7.09
N ARG A 71 -24.60 -18.02 -7.28
CA ARG A 71 -23.60 -17.65 -6.27
C ARG A 71 -23.12 -16.20 -6.35
N GLY A 72 -23.70 -15.41 -7.26
CA GLY A 72 -23.31 -14.04 -7.52
C GLY A 72 -22.03 -13.90 -8.36
N SER A 73 -21.65 -14.95 -9.08
CA SER A 73 -20.54 -14.92 -10.05
C SER A 73 -20.89 -14.03 -11.24
N GLY A 74 -19.88 -13.53 -11.94
CA GLY A 74 -20.08 -12.62 -13.07
C GLY A 74 -20.68 -13.29 -14.29
N THR A 75 -21.36 -12.49 -15.12
CA THR A 75 -22.11 -12.94 -16.30
C THR A 75 -21.72 -12.15 -17.55
N VAL A 76 -20.46 -11.73 -17.62
CA VAL A 76 -19.95 -10.90 -18.73
C VAL A 76 -19.84 -11.75 -20.00
N SER A 77 -20.38 -11.26 -21.11
CA SER A 77 -20.37 -12.00 -22.37
C SER A 77 -19.05 -11.86 -23.14
N ASN A 78 -18.68 -12.87 -23.93
CA ASN A 78 -17.51 -12.78 -24.80
C ASN A 78 -17.59 -11.60 -25.78
N LYS A 79 -18.79 -11.33 -26.31
CA LYS A 79 -19.07 -10.23 -27.24
C LYS A 79 -18.72 -8.86 -26.65
N ASP A 80 -19.13 -8.60 -25.40
CA ASP A 80 -18.86 -7.32 -24.74
C ASP A 80 -17.37 -7.17 -24.43
N ILE A 81 -16.70 -8.27 -24.06
CA ILE A 81 -15.26 -8.28 -23.83
C ILE A 81 -14.50 -7.98 -25.12
N ASP A 82 -14.87 -8.63 -26.23
CA ASP A 82 -14.20 -8.43 -27.52
C ASP A 82 -14.44 -7.02 -28.08
N ALA A 83 -15.59 -6.40 -27.82
CA ALA A 83 -15.85 -5.01 -28.17
C ALA A 83 -14.89 -4.05 -27.46
N VAL A 84 -14.63 -4.27 -26.17
CA VAL A 84 -13.68 -3.45 -25.39
C VAL A 84 -12.23 -3.76 -25.76
N LYS A 85 -11.89 -5.05 -25.93
CA LYS A 85 -10.55 -5.52 -26.32
C LYS A 85 -10.03 -4.84 -27.59
N ASN A 86 -10.91 -4.60 -28.56
CA ASN A 86 -10.57 -4.03 -29.86
C ASN A 86 -10.48 -2.50 -29.88
N LEU A 87 -10.64 -1.83 -28.73
CA LEU A 87 -10.47 -0.38 -28.64
C LEU A 87 -9.01 0.03 -28.80
N GLU A 88 -8.80 1.12 -29.54
CA GLU A 88 -7.48 1.76 -29.61
C GLU A 88 -7.02 2.21 -28.21
N GLY A 89 -5.81 1.80 -27.83
CA GLY A 89 -5.20 2.07 -26.52
C GLY A 89 -5.26 0.90 -25.54
N VAL A 90 -6.05 -0.14 -25.83
CA VAL A 90 -5.97 -1.43 -25.12
C VAL A 90 -4.76 -2.19 -25.65
N THR A 91 -3.88 -2.62 -24.75
CA THR A 91 -2.60 -3.27 -25.06
C THR A 91 -2.57 -4.74 -24.70
N ASP A 92 -3.31 -5.12 -23.66
CA ASP A 92 -3.39 -6.47 -23.16
C ASP A 92 -4.72 -6.64 -22.40
N TYR A 93 -5.11 -7.89 -22.15
CA TYR A 93 -6.36 -8.20 -21.44
C TYR A 93 -6.28 -9.56 -20.76
N VAL A 94 -7.05 -9.72 -19.68
CA VAL A 94 -7.25 -10.98 -18.96
C VAL A 94 -8.74 -11.24 -18.81
N LYS A 95 -9.20 -12.41 -19.28
CA LYS A 95 -10.54 -12.95 -19.05
C LYS A 95 -10.49 -13.90 -17.87
N ARG A 96 -11.52 -13.90 -17.02
CA ARG A 96 -11.64 -14.83 -15.88
C ARG A 96 -12.94 -15.61 -15.94
N GLN A 97 -12.85 -16.94 -15.86
CA GLN A 97 -14.00 -17.83 -15.79
C GLN A 97 -13.78 -18.83 -14.67
N ASN A 98 -14.76 -18.99 -13.80
CA ASN A 98 -14.67 -19.91 -12.67
C ASN A 98 -15.39 -21.22 -12.98
N ALA A 99 -14.89 -22.33 -12.45
CA ALA A 99 -15.58 -23.61 -12.44
C ALA A 99 -15.36 -24.30 -11.09
N THR A 100 -16.41 -24.83 -10.46
CA THR A 100 -16.26 -25.65 -9.26
C THR A 100 -16.09 -27.11 -9.66
N VAL A 101 -15.00 -27.74 -9.22
CA VAL A 101 -14.64 -29.10 -9.62
C VAL A 101 -14.30 -29.98 -8.44
N ASP A 102 -14.61 -31.27 -8.58
CA ASP A 102 -14.08 -32.34 -7.74
C ASP A 102 -12.67 -32.72 -8.21
N PHE A 103 -11.76 -32.87 -7.25
CA PHE A 103 -10.45 -33.47 -7.49
C PHE A 103 -10.57 -34.99 -7.32
N ILE A 104 -10.31 -35.77 -8.38
CA ILE A 104 -10.60 -37.21 -8.38
C ILE A 104 -9.43 -38.04 -7.83
N ASN A 105 -8.21 -37.71 -8.22
CA ASN A 105 -7.00 -38.47 -7.87
C ASN A 105 -6.07 -37.74 -6.89
N THR A 106 -6.48 -36.60 -6.37
CA THR A 106 -5.72 -35.76 -5.45
C THR A 106 -6.63 -35.24 -4.35
N LYS A 107 -6.06 -34.85 -3.21
CA LYS A 107 -6.78 -34.26 -2.08
C LYS A 107 -6.41 -32.81 -1.87
N LEU A 108 -7.39 -31.99 -1.55
CA LEU A 108 -7.16 -30.63 -1.07
C LEU A 108 -6.36 -30.64 0.23
N VAL A 109 -5.64 -29.55 0.47
CA VAL A 109 -4.92 -29.31 1.73
C VAL A 109 -5.96 -28.96 2.81
N PRO A 110 -6.01 -29.69 3.93
CA PRO A 110 -6.99 -29.42 4.99
C PRO A 110 -6.63 -28.14 5.76
N LEU A 111 -7.58 -27.63 6.54
CA LEU A 111 -7.32 -26.55 7.49
C LEU A 111 -6.24 -26.97 8.52
N PRO A 112 -5.48 -26.02 9.09
CA PRO A 112 -4.53 -26.31 10.16
C PRO A 112 -5.16 -27.00 11.39
N SER A 113 -6.44 -26.73 11.66
CA SER A 113 -7.25 -27.38 12.71
C SER A 113 -7.75 -28.79 12.33
N GLY A 114 -7.52 -29.21 11.09
CA GLY A 114 -8.04 -30.45 10.50
C GLY A 114 -9.38 -30.25 9.77
N GLY A 115 -9.58 -31.07 8.72
CA GLY A 115 -10.81 -31.11 7.94
C GLY A 115 -11.02 -29.92 6.99
N SER A 116 -12.23 -29.84 6.43
CA SER A 116 -12.62 -28.84 5.42
C SER A 116 -13.26 -27.58 6.01
N GLY A 117 -13.72 -27.63 7.26
CA GLY A 117 -14.56 -26.60 7.89
C GLY A 117 -16.06 -26.76 7.59
N TYR A 118 -16.45 -27.73 6.76
CA TYR A 118 -17.85 -28.04 6.47
C TYR A 118 -18.46 -29.03 7.47
N ASP A 119 -19.79 -29.03 7.56
CA ASP A 119 -20.53 -30.14 8.19
C ASP A 119 -20.42 -31.42 7.35
N ALA A 120 -20.81 -32.56 7.93
CA ALA A 120 -20.66 -33.87 7.30
C ALA A 120 -21.46 -34.06 6.00
N GLU A 121 -22.52 -33.26 5.76
CA GLU A 121 -23.31 -33.36 4.52
C GLU A 121 -22.65 -32.56 3.40
N LYS A 122 -22.27 -31.32 3.68
CA LYS A 122 -21.51 -30.48 2.74
C LYS A 122 -20.13 -31.04 2.46
N ASP A 123 -19.48 -31.69 3.42
CA ASP A 123 -18.17 -32.32 3.22
C ASP A 123 -18.24 -33.46 2.20
N LYS A 124 -19.36 -34.20 2.13
CA LYS A 124 -19.55 -35.22 1.08
C LYS A 124 -19.67 -34.61 -0.33
N GLN A 125 -20.20 -33.39 -0.42
CA GLN A 125 -20.44 -32.70 -1.69
C GLN A 125 -19.27 -31.83 -2.13
N PHE A 126 -18.55 -31.23 -1.17
CA PHE A 126 -17.53 -30.18 -1.41
C PHE A 126 -16.22 -30.40 -0.65
N GLY A 127 -16.09 -31.44 0.17
CA GLY A 127 -14.90 -31.73 0.98
C GLY A 127 -13.64 -32.04 0.17
N ASN A 128 -13.79 -32.35 -1.12
CA ASN A 128 -12.66 -32.41 -2.06
C ASN A 128 -12.94 -31.64 -3.37
N ALA A 129 -13.80 -30.62 -3.28
CA ALA A 129 -14.10 -29.74 -4.39
C ALA A 129 -13.53 -28.33 -4.15
N ALA A 130 -13.01 -27.71 -5.19
CA ALA A 130 -12.58 -26.32 -5.14
C ALA A 130 -12.93 -25.60 -6.44
N THR A 131 -13.00 -24.27 -6.37
CA THR A 131 -13.16 -23.43 -7.54
C THR A 131 -11.80 -23.24 -8.23
N ILE A 132 -11.72 -23.61 -9.51
CA ILE A 132 -10.58 -23.32 -10.36
C ILE A 132 -10.85 -22.05 -11.17
N ILE A 133 -9.81 -21.25 -11.39
CA ILE A 133 -9.90 -19.97 -12.10
C ILE A 133 -9.26 -20.11 -13.48
N GLY A 134 -10.09 -20.16 -14.51
CA GLY A 134 -9.68 -20.13 -15.91
C GLY A 134 -9.25 -18.73 -16.33
N VAL A 135 -8.05 -18.62 -16.90
CA VAL A 135 -7.47 -17.37 -17.43
C VAL A 135 -6.80 -17.59 -18.78
N ASN A 136 -6.82 -16.57 -19.64
CA ASN A 136 -6.03 -16.58 -20.89
C ASN A 136 -4.55 -16.28 -20.63
N LYS A 137 -4.21 -15.46 -19.62
CA LYS A 137 -2.83 -15.14 -19.23
C LYS A 137 -2.70 -15.05 -17.72
N SER A 138 -2.07 -16.03 -17.09
CA SER A 138 -1.96 -16.03 -15.62
C SER A 138 -0.94 -15.04 -15.07
N GLU A 139 0.07 -14.65 -15.86
CA GLU A 139 1.05 -13.61 -15.47
C GLU A 139 0.38 -12.25 -15.25
N SER A 140 -0.62 -11.93 -16.06
CA SER A 140 -1.41 -10.70 -15.97
C SER A 140 -2.58 -10.82 -14.97
N GLU A 141 -2.76 -11.95 -14.30
CA GLU A 141 -3.80 -12.13 -13.27
C GLU A 141 -3.47 -11.27 -12.03
N LYS A 142 -4.51 -10.72 -11.38
CA LYS A 142 -4.32 -9.70 -10.35
C LYS A 142 -3.52 -10.20 -9.14
N LYS A 143 -3.63 -11.48 -8.75
CA LYS A 143 -2.94 -12.05 -7.59
C LYS A 143 -1.44 -12.19 -7.84
N PHE A 144 -1.02 -12.42 -9.09
CA PHE A 144 0.39 -12.40 -9.48
C PHE A 144 0.92 -10.97 -9.65
N ARG A 145 0.15 -10.07 -10.29
CA ARG A 145 0.52 -8.64 -10.40
C ARG A 145 0.60 -7.93 -9.05
N ALA A 146 -0.27 -8.27 -8.11
CA ALA A 146 -0.23 -7.74 -6.76
C ALA A 146 0.83 -8.43 -5.89
N GLU A 147 1.63 -9.35 -6.44
CA GLU A 147 2.61 -10.20 -5.76
C GLU A 147 2.05 -11.05 -4.61
N SER A 148 0.73 -11.27 -4.55
CA SER A 148 0.11 -12.15 -3.54
C SER A 148 0.52 -13.59 -3.78
N LEU A 149 0.79 -13.93 -5.04
CA LEU A 149 1.34 -15.19 -5.50
C LEU A 149 2.66 -14.93 -6.23
N LYS A 150 3.63 -15.84 -6.06
CA LYS A 150 4.90 -15.84 -6.78
C LYS A 150 5.11 -17.20 -7.43
N LEU A 151 5.38 -17.20 -8.74
CA LEU A 151 5.73 -18.43 -9.45
C LEU A 151 7.15 -18.84 -9.05
N ILE A 152 7.32 -20.07 -8.56
CA ILE A 152 8.60 -20.58 -8.07
C ILE A 152 9.22 -21.64 -9.00
N ALA A 153 8.39 -22.29 -9.82
CA ALA A 153 8.84 -23.30 -10.77
C ALA A 153 7.90 -23.38 -11.98
N GLY A 154 8.45 -23.69 -13.16
CA GLY A 154 7.69 -23.85 -14.40
C GLY A 154 7.42 -22.52 -15.10
N ARG A 155 6.22 -22.36 -15.66
CA ARG A 155 5.82 -21.16 -16.43
C ARG A 155 4.37 -20.77 -16.18
N HIS A 156 4.01 -19.54 -16.55
CA HIS A 156 2.62 -19.07 -16.58
C HIS A 156 1.79 -19.72 -17.71
N ILE A 157 0.47 -19.62 -17.56
CA ILE A 157 -0.54 -20.01 -18.55
C ILE A 157 -0.61 -18.92 -19.62
N THR A 158 -0.71 -19.33 -20.87
CA THR A 158 -0.78 -18.49 -22.07
C THR A 158 -2.05 -18.80 -22.86
N GLU A 159 -2.42 -17.94 -23.82
CA GLU A 159 -3.70 -18.03 -24.54
C GLU A 159 -3.86 -19.33 -25.35
N ASN A 160 -2.74 -19.97 -25.72
CA ASN A 160 -2.72 -21.20 -26.52
C ASN A 160 -2.70 -22.48 -25.67
N ASP A 161 -2.62 -22.34 -24.34
CA ASP A 161 -2.61 -23.50 -23.45
C ASP A 161 -3.99 -24.14 -23.37
N SER A 162 -4.00 -25.47 -23.32
CA SER A 162 -5.19 -26.27 -23.07
C SER A 162 -4.85 -27.42 -22.14
N ARG A 163 -5.74 -27.69 -21.17
CA ARG A 163 -5.57 -28.71 -20.14
C ARG A 163 -4.31 -28.50 -19.31
N LYS A 164 -4.00 -27.24 -18.96
CA LYS A 164 -2.85 -26.87 -18.13
C LYS A 164 -3.32 -26.22 -16.84
N ILE A 165 -2.58 -26.45 -15.75
CA ILE A 165 -2.91 -25.91 -14.44
C ILE A 165 -1.67 -25.41 -13.69
N LEU A 166 -1.87 -24.38 -12.88
CA LEU A 166 -0.96 -23.90 -11.86
C LEU A 166 -1.49 -24.29 -10.49
N VAL A 167 -0.62 -24.84 -9.65
CA VAL A 167 -0.96 -25.30 -8.30
C VAL A 167 -0.05 -24.66 -7.26
N HIS A 168 -0.51 -24.62 -6.01
CA HIS A 168 0.31 -24.18 -4.90
C HIS A 168 1.38 -25.23 -4.52
N GLU A 169 2.52 -24.78 -3.98
CA GLU A 169 3.62 -25.66 -3.58
C GLU A 169 3.21 -26.71 -2.54
N ASP A 170 2.38 -26.35 -1.56
CA ASP A 170 1.98 -27.25 -0.49
C ASP A 170 0.92 -28.26 -0.94
N PHE A 171 0.05 -27.89 -1.87
CA PHE A 171 -0.83 -28.86 -2.55
C PHE A 171 -0.02 -29.87 -3.36
N ALA A 172 1.01 -29.40 -4.08
CA ALA A 172 1.88 -30.29 -4.83
C ALA A 172 2.62 -31.26 -3.90
N LYS A 173 3.19 -30.78 -2.78
CA LYS A 173 3.86 -31.62 -1.78
C LYS A 173 2.90 -32.62 -1.15
N ALA A 174 1.72 -32.19 -0.70
CA ALA A 174 0.72 -33.04 -0.04
C ALA A 174 0.26 -34.21 -0.93
N ASN A 175 0.29 -34.02 -2.26
CA ASN A 175 -0.11 -35.02 -3.24
C ASN A 175 1.06 -35.68 -3.98
N ASN A 176 2.31 -35.43 -3.56
CA ASN A 176 3.53 -35.93 -4.22
C ASN A 176 3.63 -35.59 -5.72
N LEU A 177 3.15 -34.41 -6.11
CA LEU A 177 3.12 -33.92 -7.49
C LEU A 177 4.37 -33.10 -7.83
N LYS A 178 4.75 -33.13 -9.10
CA LYS A 178 5.85 -32.33 -9.67
C LYS A 178 5.38 -31.62 -10.94
N LEU A 179 6.21 -30.75 -11.50
CA LEU A 179 5.97 -30.21 -12.83
C LEU A 179 5.79 -31.34 -13.85
N GLY A 180 4.79 -31.23 -14.71
CA GLY A 180 4.39 -32.25 -15.67
C GLY A 180 3.50 -33.37 -15.10
N SER A 181 3.28 -33.43 -13.78
CA SER A 181 2.30 -34.34 -13.20
C SER A 181 0.89 -33.98 -13.67
N LYS A 182 0.01 -34.98 -13.72
CA LYS A 182 -1.37 -34.82 -14.18
C LYS A 182 -2.37 -35.03 -13.06
N ILE A 183 -3.42 -34.22 -13.05
CA ILE A 183 -4.53 -34.31 -12.10
C ILE A 183 -5.84 -34.43 -12.87
N LYS A 184 -6.81 -35.13 -12.28
CA LYS A 184 -8.13 -35.35 -12.86
C LYS A 184 -9.16 -34.49 -12.14
N LEU A 185 -9.83 -33.65 -12.91
CA LEU A 185 -10.86 -32.73 -12.44
C LEU A 185 -12.19 -33.16 -13.04
N ARG A 186 -13.26 -33.06 -12.26
CA ARG A 186 -14.62 -33.30 -12.75
C ARG A 186 -15.56 -32.18 -12.30
N ALA A 187 -16.45 -31.75 -13.16
CA ALA A 187 -17.45 -30.76 -12.80
C ALA A 187 -18.32 -31.24 -11.61
N ASN A 188 -18.43 -30.41 -10.57
CA ASN A 188 -19.18 -30.75 -9.37
C ASN A 188 -20.69 -30.67 -9.65
N GLN A 189 -21.43 -31.73 -9.32
CA GLN A 189 -22.88 -31.82 -9.59
C GLN A 189 -23.75 -31.02 -8.62
N TYR A 190 -23.20 -30.64 -7.47
CA TYR A 190 -23.90 -29.95 -6.40
C TYR A 190 -23.69 -28.43 -6.45
N ASP A 191 -22.78 -27.95 -7.31
CA ASP A 191 -22.55 -26.53 -7.49
C ASP A 191 -23.73 -25.89 -8.23
N THR A 192 -24.32 -24.85 -7.63
CA THR A 192 -25.48 -24.14 -8.20
C THR A 192 -25.12 -23.33 -9.45
N ASP A 193 -23.84 -23.03 -9.66
CA ASP A 193 -23.33 -22.37 -10.87
C ASP A 193 -23.04 -23.36 -12.01
N ASN A 194 -23.21 -24.68 -11.79
CA ASN A 194 -23.23 -25.68 -12.86
C ASN A 194 -24.59 -25.69 -13.58
N GLU A 195 -24.93 -24.57 -14.22
CA GLU A 195 -26.23 -24.36 -14.89
C GLU A 195 -26.47 -25.36 -16.05
N HIS A 196 -25.38 -25.86 -16.64
CA HIS A 196 -25.40 -26.87 -17.70
C HIS A 196 -24.88 -28.17 -17.10
N PRO A 197 -25.74 -29.04 -16.50
CA PRO A 197 -25.39 -30.10 -15.53
C PRO A 197 -24.29 -31.04 -16.02
N SER A 198 -23.06 -30.54 -15.99
CA SER A 198 -21.92 -31.07 -16.71
C SER A 198 -21.31 -32.15 -15.86
N LYS A 199 -21.03 -33.31 -16.45
CA LYS A 199 -20.37 -34.45 -15.80
C LYS A 199 -18.98 -34.68 -16.35
N ASP A 200 -18.47 -33.71 -17.09
CA ASP A 200 -17.22 -33.83 -17.81
C ASP A 200 -16.05 -34.02 -16.83
N GLU A 201 -15.18 -34.95 -17.19
CA GLU A 201 -13.89 -35.17 -16.55
C GLU A 201 -12.79 -34.70 -17.51
N VAL A 202 -11.84 -33.93 -16.97
CA VAL A 202 -10.69 -33.42 -17.70
C VAL A 202 -9.42 -33.73 -16.93
N GLU A 203 -8.47 -34.35 -17.62
CA GLU A 203 -7.11 -34.51 -17.11
C GLU A 203 -6.28 -33.29 -17.51
N VAL A 204 -5.66 -32.63 -16.52
CA VAL A 204 -4.84 -31.43 -16.71
C VAL A 204 -3.43 -31.64 -16.19
N GLU A 205 -2.46 -30.99 -16.84
CA GLU A 205 -1.03 -31.09 -16.54
C GLU A 205 -0.53 -29.86 -15.78
N ILE A 206 0.27 -30.08 -14.73
CA ILE A 206 0.86 -29.01 -13.93
C ILE A 206 2.02 -28.37 -14.70
N VAL A 207 1.84 -27.14 -15.16
CA VAL A 207 2.88 -26.39 -15.92
C VAL A 207 3.65 -25.39 -15.07
N GLY A 208 3.18 -25.13 -13.86
CA GLY A 208 3.83 -24.24 -12.93
C GLY A 208 3.37 -24.44 -11.49
N ILE A 209 4.25 -24.10 -10.58
CA ILE A 209 4.03 -24.17 -9.13
C ILE A 209 4.28 -22.78 -8.58
N PHE A 210 3.32 -22.28 -7.78
CA PHE A 210 3.43 -20.99 -7.13
C PHE A 210 3.40 -21.11 -5.60
N ASN A 211 3.83 -20.05 -4.94
CA ASN A 211 3.76 -19.87 -3.49
C ASN A 211 2.94 -18.62 -3.18
N GLY A 212 2.16 -18.68 -2.11
CA GLY A 212 1.56 -17.55 -1.42
C GLY A 212 1.15 -17.99 -0.02
N LYS A 213 0.76 -17.06 0.85
CA LYS A 213 0.29 -17.40 2.20
C LYS A 213 -0.97 -16.62 2.53
N ASN A 214 -1.91 -17.27 3.20
CA ASN A 214 -3.04 -16.58 3.80
C ASN A 214 -2.55 -15.71 4.97
N PRO A 215 -2.73 -14.38 4.92
CA PRO A 215 -2.43 -13.51 6.05
C PRO A 215 -3.53 -13.57 7.13
N LYS A 216 -4.72 -14.05 6.77
CA LYS A 216 -5.87 -14.24 7.66
C LYS A 216 -6.14 -15.72 7.86
N GLN A 217 -6.62 -16.08 9.04
CA GLN A 217 -7.05 -17.45 9.31
C GLN A 217 -8.27 -17.78 8.43
N ALA A 218 -8.15 -18.86 7.65
CA ALA A 218 -9.24 -19.41 6.86
C ALA A 218 -10.25 -20.14 7.75
N THR A 219 -11.53 -20.00 7.44
CA THR A 219 -12.63 -20.73 8.08
C THR A 219 -12.94 -22.01 7.31
N TYR A 220 -12.80 -21.97 5.99
CA TYR A 220 -13.00 -23.13 5.10
C TYR A 220 -11.73 -23.44 4.34
N GLN A 221 -11.48 -24.72 4.05
CA GLN A 221 -10.28 -25.13 3.30
C GLN A 221 -10.18 -24.50 1.91
N VAL A 222 -11.31 -24.15 1.28
CA VAL A 222 -11.34 -23.53 -0.05
C VAL A 222 -10.88 -22.07 -0.04
N GLU A 223 -10.77 -21.45 1.13
CA GLU A 223 -10.20 -20.10 1.28
C GLU A 223 -8.65 -20.14 1.34
N LEU A 224 -8.06 -21.31 1.58
CA LEU A 224 -6.61 -21.50 1.64
C LEU A 224 -5.98 -21.24 0.27
N PHE A 225 -4.88 -20.50 0.26
CA PHE A 225 -4.07 -20.25 -0.94
C PHE A 225 -3.47 -21.54 -1.46
N GLU A 226 -3.25 -22.49 -0.57
CA GLU A 226 -2.86 -23.86 -0.86
C GLU A 226 -3.85 -24.58 -1.78
N ASN A 227 -5.15 -24.22 -1.71
CA ASN A 227 -6.21 -24.77 -2.54
C ASN A 227 -6.68 -23.79 -3.62
N LEU A 228 -5.83 -22.82 -3.98
CA LEU A 228 -6.06 -21.96 -5.14
C LEU A 228 -5.51 -22.64 -6.40
N PHE A 229 -6.27 -22.57 -7.48
CA PHE A 229 -5.91 -23.19 -8.74
C PHE A 229 -6.18 -22.24 -9.90
N LEU A 230 -5.20 -22.04 -10.76
CA LEU A 230 -5.38 -21.31 -12.02
C LEU A 230 -5.21 -22.27 -13.19
N THR A 231 -6.12 -22.22 -14.15
CA THR A 231 -6.11 -23.08 -15.35
C THR A 231 -6.37 -22.26 -16.61
N ASP A 232 -6.32 -22.89 -17.78
CA ASP A 232 -6.68 -22.27 -19.05
C ASP A 232 -8.20 -22.19 -19.24
N LEU A 233 -8.64 -21.25 -20.08
CA LEU A 233 -10.07 -21.04 -20.36
C LEU A 233 -10.73 -22.24 -21.05
N ALA A 234 -9.99 -23.00 -21.87
CA ALA A 234 -10.58 -24.15 -22.56
C ALA A 234 -10.98 -25.25 -21.58
N THR A 235 -10.21 -25.44 -20.51
CA THR A 235 -10.52 -26.35 -19.40
C THR A 235 -11.79 -25.94 -18.66
N THR A 236 -11.91 -24.69 -18.21
CA THR A 236 -13.12 -24.23 -17.50
C THR A 236 -14.36 -24.25 -18.38
N ARG A 237 -14.22 -23.84 -19.65
CA ARG A 237 -15.30 -23.89 -20.63
C ARG A 237 -15.86 -25.29 -20.79
N ARG A 238 -14.98 -26.29 -20.93
CA ARG A 238 -15.39 -27.69 -21.02
C ARG A 238 -16.07 -28.17 -19.76
N LEU A 239 -15.49 -27.91 -18.59
CA LEU A 239 -16.06 -28.35 -17.30
C LEU A 239 -17.44 -27.73 -17.03
N ASN A 240 -17.68 -26.49 -17.44
CA ASN A 240 -18.98 -25.84 -17.31
C ASN A 240 -19.93 -26.13 -18.50
N ALA A 241 -19.53 -27.00 -19.44
CA ALA A 241 -20.28 -27.31 -20.67
C ALA A 241 -20.70 -26.09 -21.52
N TYR A 242 -19.87 -25.05 -21.52
CA TYR A 242 -20.02 -23.89 -22.41
C TYR A 242 -19.34 -24.13 -23.78
N ASN A 243 -19.67 -23.27 -24.74
CA ASN A 243 -18.96 -23.08 -25.99
C ASN A 243 -18.53 -21.61 -26.14
N GLU A 244 -17.72 -21.29 -27.15
CA GLU A 244 -17.18 -19.92 -27.34
C GLU A 244 -18.26 -18.86 -27.60
N GLN A 245 -19.47 -19.25 -28.00
CA GLN A 245 -20.56 -18.35 -28.34
C GLN A 245 -21.44 -18.02 -27.13
N ASN A 246 -21.57 -18.94 -26.17
CA ASN A 246 -22.46 -18.81 -25.01
C ASN A 246 -21.74 -18.76 -23.66
N GLU A 247 -20.41 -18.82 -23.64
CA GLU A 247 -19.65 -18.72 -22.41
C GLU A 247 -19.80 -17.35 -21.74
N ILE A 248 -19.88 -17.40 -20.42
CA ILE A 248 -19.87 -16.24 -19.55
C ILE A 248 -18.58 -16.18 -18.75
N TYR A 249 -18.21 -14.97 -18.38
CA TYR A 249 -17.00 -14.66 -17.63
C TYR A 249 -17.36 -13.95 -16.33
N GLN A 250 -16.60 -14.25 -15.29
CA GLN A 250 -16.65 -13.53 -14.02
C GLN A 250 -16.40 -12.04 -14.25
N ASP A 251 -15.37 -11.73 -15.03
CA ASP A 251 -15.02 -10.39 -15.47
C ASP A 251 -13.92 -10.46 -16.54
N ALA A 252 -13.59 -9.28 -17.10
CA ALA A 252 -12.41 -9.11 -17.93
C ALA A 252 -11.68 -7.81 -17.57
N THR A 253 -10.38 -7.91 -17.32
CA THR A 253 -9.49 -6.78 -17.07
C THR A 253 -8.75 -6.40 -18.35
N PHE A 254 -8.71 -5.11 -18.67
CA PHE A 254 -8.03 -4.54 -19.82
C PHE A 254 -6.92 -3.59 -19.38
N PHE A 255 -5.80 -3.59 -20.10
CA PHE A 255 -4.61 -2.81 -19.79
C PHE A 255 -4.28 -1.78 -20.87
N THR A 256 -3.80 -0.62 -20.46
CA THR A 256 -3.35 0.48 -21.33
C THR A 256 -1.86 0.76 -21.16
N LYS A 257 -1.24 1.53 -22.07
CA LYS A 257 0.19 1.88 -21.97
C LYS A 257 0.53 2.75 -20.75
N GLY A 258 -0.46 3.30 -20.06
CA GLY A 258 -0.25 4.14 -18.88
C GLY A 258 -1.52 4.84 -18.39
N THR A 259 -1.42 5.43 -17.19
CA THR A 259 -2.53 6.07 -16.47
C THR A 259 -3.14 7.25 -17.23
N LYS A 260 -2.36 8.00 -18.02
CA LYS A 260 -2.87 9.10 -18.85
C LYS A 260 -3.87 8.64 -19.92
N GLN A 261 -3.66 7.45 -20.51
CA GLN A 261 -4.53 6.91 -21.57
C GLN A 261 -5.74 6.17 -20.99
N LEU A 262 -5.69 5.78 -19.70
CA LEU A 262 -6.74 5.01 -19.05
C LEU A 262 -8.09 5.71 -19.13
N ASP A 263 -8.15 6.98 -18.74
CA ASP A 263 -9.41 7.75 -18.70
C ASP A 263 -10.02 7.93 -20.10
N GLU A 264 -9.19 8.18 -21.11
CA GLU A 264 -9.64 8.31 -22.49
C GLU A 264 -10.18 6.98 -23.05
N VAL A 265 -9.48 5.87 -22.80
CA VAL A 265 -9.92 4.53 -23.22
C VAL A 265 -11.22 4.15 -22.51
N MET A 266 -11.34 4.42 -21.21
CA MET A 266 -12.59 4.17 -20.47
C MET A 266 -13.76 5.04 -20.98
N ALA A 267 -13.51 6.29 -21.34
CA ALA A 267 -14.52 7.16 -21.95
C ALA A 267 -14.98 6.65 -23.32
N ARG A 268 -14.07 6.08 -24.13
CA ARG A 268 -14.43 5.39 -25.37
C ARG A 268 -15.18 4.10 -25.10
N ALA A 269 -14.75 3.31 -24.11
CA ALA A 269 -15.40 2.07 -23.72
C ALA A 269 -16.85 2.30 -23.32
N ASN A 270 -17.16 3.32 -22.50
CA ASN A 270 -18.54 3.68 -22.12
C ASN A 270 -19.47 4.04 -23.30
N LYS A 271 -18.93 4.35 -24.49
CA LYS A 271 -19.72 4.63 -25.70
C LYS A 271 -20.01 3.37 -26.53
N LEU A 272 -19.40 2.24 -26.17
CA LEU A 272 -19.68 0.96 -26.84
C LEU A 272 -21.11 0.49 -26.53
N PRO A 273 -21.72 -0.31 -27.43
CA PRO A 273 -23.06 -0.87 -27.26
C PRO A 273 -23.08 -2.03 -26.25
N VAL A 274 -22.46 -1.84 -25.08
CA VAL A 274 -22.46 -2.75 -23.94
C VAL A 274 -23.64 -2.39 -23.03
N ASN A 275 -24.24 -3.39 -22.38
CA ASN A 275 -25.34 -3.12 -21.44
C ASN A 275 -24.81 -2.56 -20.10
N TRP A 276 -24.68 -1.23 -20.02
CA TRP A 276 -24.23 -0.51 -18.82
C TRP A 276 -25.22 -0.54 -17.65
N GLN A 277 -26.45 -1.00 -17.86
CA GLN A 277 -27.33 -1.32 -16.75
C GLN A 277 -26.92 -2.64 -16.09
N LYS A 278 -26.37 -3.60 -16.84
CA LYS A 278 -25.93 -4.91 -16.30
C LYS A 278 -24.47 -4.92 -15.86
N TYR A 279 -23.63 -4.10 -16.50
CA TYR A 279 -22.18 -4.10 -16.31
C TYR A 279 -21.67 -2.72 -15.91
N GLN A 280 -20.47 -2.70 -15.34
CA GLN A 280 -19.76 -1.49 -14.95
C GLN A 280 -18.27 -1.62 -15.26
N LEU A 281 -17.60 -0.48 -15.44
CA LEU A 281 -16.14 -0.41 -15.55
C LEU A 281 -15.56 0.10 -14.24
N ASN A 282 -14.69 -0.70 -13.62
CA ASN A 282 -13.95 -0.32 -12.43
C ASN A 282 -12.48 -0.13 -12.78
N LYS A 283 -11.84 0.92 -12.27
CA LYS A 283 -10.39 1.07 -12.44
C LYS A 283 -9.67 0.00 -11.62
N ASN A 284 -8.56 -0.55 -12.13
CA ASN A 284 -7.74 -1.50 -11.37
C ASN A 284 -7.29 -0.91 -10.02
N SER A 285 -7.05 0.41 -9.95
CA SER A 285 -6.72 1.11 -8.71
C SER A 285 -7.84 1.09 -7.66
N GLN A 286 -9.11 1.00 -8.09
CA GLN A 286 -10.26 0.84 -7.21
C GLN A 286 -10.40 -0.61 -6.73
N GLU A 287 -10.06 -1.60 -7.56
CA GLU A 287 -10.05 -3.01 -7.16
C GLU A 287 -8.99 -3.33 -6.09
N LEU A 288 -7.99 -2.45 -5.96
CA LEU A 288 -6.94 -2.45 -4.93
C LEU A 288 -7.02 -1.20 -4.04
N ALA A 289 -8.25 -0.72 -3.77
CA ALA A 289 -8.48 0.40 -2.85
C ALA A 289 -7.90 0.14 -1.45
N GLY A 290 -7.73 -1.13 -1.03
CA GLY A 290 -7.04 -1.48 0.22
C GLY A 290 -5.57 -1.04 0.23
N VAL A 291 -4.86 -1.25 -0.88
CA VAL A 291 -3.45 -0.84 -1.03
C VAL A 291 -3.34 0.68 -1.05
N THR A 292 -4.15 1.34 -1.88
CA THR A 292 -4.17 2.81 -1.98
C THR A 292 -4.59 3.46 -0.66
N GLY A 293 -5.57 2.88 0.02
CA GLY A 293 -6.03 3.31 1.34
C GLY A 293 -4.95 3.17 2.41
N ALA A 294 -4.19 2.07 2.39
CA ALA A 294 -3.05 1.89 3.30
C ALA A 294 -1.92 2.90 3.02
N VAL A 295 -1.57 3.13 1.75
CA VAL A 295 -0.59 4.17 1.34
C VAL A 295 -1.02 5.55 1.87
N ASN A 296 -2.27 5.94 1.62
CA ASN A 296 -2.81 7.21 2.09
C ASN A 296 -2.86 7.28 3.63
N GLY A 297 -3.15 6.16 4.30
CA GLY A 297 -3.09 6.05 5.75
C GLY A 297 -1.69 6.30 6.30
N VAL A 298 -0.65 5.77 5.63
CA VAL A 298 0.75 6.03 5.97
C VAL A 298 1.08 7.51 5.79
N TYR A 299 0.71 8.13 4.66
CA TYR A 299 0.91 9.57 4.46
C TYR A 299 0.23 10.41 5.53
N GLY A 300 -1.03 10.12 5.87
CA GLY A 300 -1.76 10.86 6.90
C GLY A 300 -1.09 10.76 8.28
N LEU A 301 -0.60 9.58 8.67
CA LEU A 301 0.12 9.39 9.93
C LEU A 301 1.46 10.13 9.94
N ILE A 302 2.24 10.06 8.85
CA ILE A 302 3.54 10.73 8.74
C ILE A 302 3.37 12.24 8.72
N ASP A 303 2.47 12.77 7.90
CA ASP A 303 2.24 14.22 7.81
C ASP A 303 1.75 14.77 9.15
N GLY A 304 0.86 14.04 9.84
CA GLY A 304 0.46 14.36 11.21
C GLY A 304 1.64 14.37 12.20
N MET A 305 2.52 13.36 12.13
CA MET A 305 3.72 13.28 12.96
C MET A 305 4.70 14.44 12.68
N LEU A 306 4.91 14.80 11.41
CA LEU A 306 5.78 15.90 11.01
C LEU A 306 5.25 17.24 11.52
N TRP A 307 3.95 17.51 11.37
CA TRP A 307 3.31 18.72 11.89
C TRP A 307 3.34 18.79 13.41
N ALA A 308 3.03 17.69 14.10
CA ALA A 308 3.11 17.62 15.55
C ALA A 308 4.55 17.89 16.05
N THR A 309 5.54 17.28 15.41
CA THR A 309 6.96 17.47 15.73
C THR A 309 7.37 18.92 15.49
N ALA A 310 6.96 19.54 14.39
CA ALA A 310 7.26 20.95 14.11
C ALA A 310 6.66 21.88 15.16
N LEU A 311 5.38 21.70 15.53
CA LEU A 311 4.70 22.52 16.54
C LEU A 311 5.34 22.39 17.92
N VAL A 312 5.60 21.15 18.37
CA VAL A 312 6.28 20.89 19.65
C VAL A 312 7.68 21.50 19.64
N SER A 313 8.41 21.39 18.51
CA SER A 313 9.75 21.96 18.39
C SER A 313 9.74 23.49 18.46
N VAL A 314 8.79 24.15 17.78
CA VAL A 314 8.60 25.61 17.89
C VAL A 314 8.32 26.02 19.33
N ALA A 315 7.43 25.29 20.03
CA ALA A 315 7.08 25.59 21.41
C ALA A 315 8.26 25.42 22.36
N VAL A 316 8.96 24.28 22.29
CA VAL A 316 10.10 23.96 23.17
C VAL A 316 11.30 24.86 22.90
N ILE A 317 11.70 25.03 21.63
CA ILE A 317 12.79 25.92 21.25
C ILE A 317 12.44 27.36 21.63
N GLY A 318 11.22 27.81 21.30
CA GLY A 318 10.74 29.15 21.64
C GLY A 318 10.77 29.41 23.14
N MET A 319 10.33 28.46 23.96
CA MET A 319 10.36 28.57 25.42
C MET A 319 11.79 28.65 25.97
N VAL A 320 12.69 27.78 25.50
CA VAL A 320 14.10 27.78 25.92
C VAL A 320 14.77 29.10 25.55
N LEU A 321 14.53 29.58 24.33
CA LEU A 321 15.05 30.87 23.88
C LEU A 321 14.47 32.02 24.70
N TYR A 322 13.17 32.03 24.96
CA TYR A 322 12.53 33.06 25.77
C TYR A 322 13.19 33.19 27.16
N LEU A 323 13.40 32.07 27.86
CA LEU A 323 14.08 32.05 29.16
C LEU A 323 15.50 32.62 29.08
N TRP A 324 16.26 32.26 28.04
CA TRP A 324 17.65 32.71 27.90
C TRP A 324 17.78 34.14 27.37
N MET A 325 16.81 34.60 26.60
CA MET A 325 16.72 35.98 26.14
C MET A 325 16.40 36.91 27.32
N ASN A 326 15.64 36.44 28.30
CA ASN A 326 15.40 37.18 29.55
C ASN A 326 16.71 37.44 30.32
N GLU A 327 17.59 36.44 30.41
CA GLU A 327 18.93 36.60 31.02
C GLU A 327 19.86 37.55 30.23
N ARG A 328 19.59 37.77 28.94
CA ARG A 328 20.41 38.59 28.03
C ARG A 328 19.78 39.95 27.68
N LYS A 329 18.69 40.35 28.35
CA LYS A 329 18.03 41.66 28.13
C LYS A 329 19.02 42.83 28.20
N ARG A 330 19.93 42.81 29.20
CA ARG A 330 20.94 43.85 29.38
C ARG A 330 21.95 43.93 28.23
N GLU A 331 22.36 42.79 27.68
CA GLU A 331 23.26 42.73 26.51
C GLU A 331 22.55 43.28 25.25
N ALA A 332 21.29 42.89 25.05
CA ALA A 332 20.47 43.41 23.96
C ALA A 332 20.21 44.92 24.08
N GLY A 333 19.95 45.42 25.29
CA GLY A 333 19.79 46.85 25.58
C GLY A 333 21.04 47.67 25.29
N VAL A 334 22.23 47.17 25.65
CA VAL A 334 23.52 47.81 25.32
C VAL A 334 23.78 47.84 23.81
N LEU A 335 23.44 46.76 23.10
CA LEU A 335 23.56 46.70 21.64
C LEU A 335 22.62 47.69 20.93
N LEU A 336 21.39 47.82 21.41
CA LEU A 336 20.44 48.80 20.88
C LEU A 336 20.88 50.24 21.18
N ALA A 337 21.38 50.51 22.38
CA ALA A 337 21.89 51.83 22.77
C ALA A 337 23.15 52.26 21.98
N THR A 338 23.91 51.31 21.45
CA THR A 338 25.08 51.56 20.59
C THR A 338 24.71 51.70 19.10
N GLY A 339 23.41 51.72 18.75
CA GLY A 339 22.91 51.95 17.40
C GLY A 339 22.81 50.71 16.52
N VAL A 340 22.90 49.49 17.09
CA VAL A 340 22.69 48.24 16.34
C VAL A 340 21.18 48.03 16.13
N PRO A 341 20.70 47.81 14.88
CA PRO A 341 19.28 47.56 14.64
C PRO A 341 18.83 46.23 15.25
N GLN A 342 17.58 46.17 15.70
CA GLN A 342 16.94 44.98 16.28
C GLN A 342 17.04 43.74 15.37
N SER A 343 16.96 43.93 14.05
CA SER A 343 17.11 42.85 13.06
C SER A 343 18.46 42.14 13.13
N LYS A 344 19.55 42.85 13.43
CA LYS A 344 20.88 42.24 13.59
C LYS A 344 20.99 41.40 14.86
N ILE A 345 20.26 41.75 15.92
CA ILE A 345 20.20 40.97 17.15
C ILE A 345 19.44 39.66 16.90
N VAL A 346 18.28 39.73 16.23
CA VAL A 346 17.51 38.54 15.83
C VAL A 346 18.34 37.64 14.90
N LEU A 347 19.03 38.23 13.91
CA LEU A 347 19.88 37.47 12.98
C LEU A 347 21.06 36.78 13.69
N GLN A 348 21.58 37.36 14.78
CA GLN A 348 22.58 36.71 15.61
C GLN A 348 22.02 35.45 16.28
N TYR A 349 20.82 35.50 16.86
CA TYR A 349 20.19 34.32 17.48
C TYR A 349 19.86 33.23 16.47
N ILE A 350 19.40 33.62 15.26
CA ILE A 350 19.23 32.67 14.16
C ILE A 350 20.57 32.02 13.79
N ALA A 351 21.65 32.80 13.65
CA ALA A 351 22.97 32.26 13.33
C ALA A 351 23.52 31.33 14.41
N GLU A 352 23.28 31.61 15.69
CA GLU A 352 23.63 30.73 16.82
C GLU A 352 22.94 29.37 16.68
N LEU A 353 21.63 29.34 16.41
CA LEU A 353 20.87 28.10 16.24
C LEU A 353 21.24 27.35 14.97
N VAL A 354 21.48 28.05 13.87
CA VAL A 354 21.89 27.42 12.60
C VAL A 354 23.22 26.70 12.76
N MET A 355 24.19 27.29 13.47
CA MET A 355 25.47 26.60 13.74
C MET A 355 25.29 25.33 14.57
N ILE A 356 24.40 25.34 15.56
CA ILE A 356 24.07 24.14 16.34
C ILE A 356 23.33 23.12 15.45
N ALA A 357 22.42 23.59 14.60
CA ALA A 357 21.64 22.76 13.67
C ALA A 357 22.53 22.02 12.67
N VAL A 358 23.64 22.63 12.19
CA VAL A 358 24.61 21.93 11.34
C VAL A 358 25.09 20.63 12.00
N LEU A 359 25.46 20.70 13.28
CA LEU A 359 25.94 19.54 14.02
C LEU A 359 24.80 18.56 14.34
N SER A 360 23.67 19.06 14.81
CA SER A 360 22.51 18.23 15.14
C SER A 360 21.94 17.49 13.93
N PHE A 361 21.78 18.17 12.78
CA PHE A 361 21.19 17.57 11.58
C PHE A 361 22.20 16.63 10.89
N GLY A 362 23.50 16.91 11.00
CA GLY A 362 24.53 15.96 10.57
C GLY A 362 24.51 14.68 11.41
N ALA A 363 24.44 14.82 12.74
CA ALA A 363 24.35 13.67 13.64
C ALA A 363 23.03 12.89 13.50
N SER A 364 21.94 13.57 13.13
CA SER A 364 20.63 12.93 12.98
C SER A 364 20.58 11.89 11.87
N TYR A 365 21.45 11.99 10.85
CA TYR A 365 21.57 10.98 9.80
C TYR A 365 21.85 9.59 10.36
N PHE A 366 22.75 9.50 11.34
CA PHE A 366 23.12 8.23 11.97
C PHE A 366 22.03 7.74 12.92
N THR A 367 21.44 8.62 13.72
CA THR A 367 20.40 8.23 14.69
C THR A 367 19.09 7.86 13.99
N ALA A 368 18.72 8.56 12.92
CA ALA A 368 17.55 8.23 12.11
C ALA A 368 17.72 6.88 11.41
N GLY A 369 18.91 6.56 10.90
CA GLY A 369 19.17 5.24 10.29
C GLY A 369 18.88 4.06 11.24
N LEU A 370 19.06 4.24 12.55
CA LEU A 370 18.79 3.21 13.56
C LEU A 370 17.30 3.09 13.93
N ILE A 371 16.57 4.21 13.92
CA ILE A 371 15.21 4.29 14.47
C ILE A 371 14.14 4.27 13.38
N ALA A 372 14.45 4.74 12.17
CA ALA A 372 13.50 4.93 11.09
C ALA A 372 12.80 3.63 10.67
N GLN A 373 13.51 2.49 10.67
CA GLN A 373 12.89 1.21 10.35
C GLN A 373 11.83 0.79 11.39
N GLN A 374 12.14 0.92 12.68
CA GLN A 374 11.19 0.57 13.75
C GLN A 374 9.95 1.49 13.70
N MET A 375 10.17 2.79 13.52
CA MET A 375 9.07 3.74 13.34
C MET A 375 8.25 3.43 12.09
N GLY A 376 8.90 3.10 10.97
CA GLY A 376 8.26 2.70 9.72
C GLY A 376 7.36 1.48 9.89
N ASP A 377 7.86 0.42 10.53
CA ASP A 377 7.10 -0.80 10.80
C ASP A 377 5.84 -0.50 11.64
N HIS A 378 5.95 0.36 12.66
CA HIS A 378 4.81 0.80 13.47
C HIS A 378 3.79 1.62 12.66
N VAL A 379 4.24 2.61 11.88
CA VAL A 379 3.37 3.45 11.05
C VAL A 379 2.63 2.60 10.00
N VAL A 380 3.34 1.71 9.32
CA VAL A 380 2.76 0.81 8.31
C VAL A 380 1.76 -0.15 8.94
N SER A 381 2.10 -0.78 10.07
CA SER A 381 1.17 -1.66 10.80
C SER A 381 -0.08 -0.91 11.26
N GLN A 382 0.06 0.32 11.76
CA GLN A 382 -1.07 1.11 12.24
C GLN A 382 -1.95 1.59 11.08
N ALA A 383 -1.35 1.99 9.95
CA ALA A 383 -2.09 2.30 8.73
C ALA A 383 -2.89 1.08 8.22
N ALA A 384 -2.27 -0.11 8.23
CA ALA A 384 -2.94 -1.36 7.85
C ALA A 384 -4.12 -1.72 8.78
N GLN A 385 -3.93 -1.56 10.09
CA GLN A 385 -5.01 -1.76 11.06
C GLN A 385 -6.16 -0.76 10.87
N ASN A 386 -5.84 0.51 10.63
CA ASN A 386 -6.85 1.54 10.37
C ASN A 386 -7.63 1.27 9.09
N ALA A 387 -6.96 0.88 8.01
CA ALA A 387 -7.60 0.47 6.76
C ALA A 387 -8.54 -0.73 6.98
N THR A 388 -8.12 -1.72 7.77
CA THR A 388 -8.93 -2.89 8.11
C THR A 388 -10.17 -2.51 8.92
N ARG A 389 -10.03 -1.63 9.93
CA ARG A 389 -11.16 -1.12 10.73
C ARG A 389 -12.16 -0.34 9.88
N GLN A 390 -11.66 0.49 8.97
CA GLN A 390 -12.50 1.28 8.08
C GLN A 390 -13.30 0.37 7.13
N ALA A 391 -12.66 -0.64 6.53
CA ALA A 391 -13.35 -1.63 5.72
C ALA A 391 -14.44 -2.39 6.51
N GLY A 392 -14.16 -2.81 7.76
CA GLY A 392 -15.13 -3.47 8.63
C GLY A 392 -16.33 -2.59 9.00
N SER A 393 -16.12 -1.27 9.18
CA SER A 393 -17.19 -0.31 9.46
C SER A 393 -18.09 -0.05 8.25
N SER A 394 -17.54 -0.08 7.03
CA SER A 394 -18.32 0.06 5.79
C SER A 394 -19.15 -1.18 5.45
N LEU A 395 -18.78 -2.34 6.00
CA LEU A 395 -19.45 -3.62 5.77
C LEU A 395 -20.46 -3.98 6.87
N ASN A 396 -20.84 -3.05 7.76
CA ASN A 396 -21.72 -3.31 8.91
C ASN A 396 -21.28 -4.53 9.76
N GLY A 397 -19.96 -4.74 9.88
CA GLY A 397 -19.42 -5.88 10.64
C GLY A 397 -19.36 -7.21 9.89
N ALA A 398 -19.75 -7.28 8.60
CA ALA A 398 -19.47 -8.43 7.77
C ALA A 398 -17.96 -8.51 7.46
N SER A 399 -17.31 -9.61 7.86
CA SER A 399 -15.90 -9.84 7.56
C SER A 399 -15.73 -10.19 6.09
N LEU A 400 -14.77 -9.55 5.41
CA LEU A 400 -14.24 -10.06 4.14
C LEU A 400 -13.66 -11.46 4.39
N GLY A 401 -13.93 -12.38 3.46
CA GLY A 401 -13.43 -13.76 3.51
C GLY A 401 -11.90 -13.83 3.54
N ALA A 402 -11.37 -15.01 3.88
CA ALA A 402 -9.93 -15.25 3.90
C ALA A 402 -9.37 -15.68 2.52
N ASP A 403 -10.23 -15.71 1.51
CA ASP A 403 -9.91 -16.14 0.15
C ASP A 403 -8.96 -15.17 -0.57
N ALA A 404 -8.32 -15.67 -1.62
CA ALA A 404 -7.27 -14.95 -2.34
C ALA A 404 -7.75 -13.67 -3.04
N ASP A 405 -9.02 -13.56 -3.46
CA ASP A 405 -9.55 -12.32 -4.03
C ASP A 405 -9.73 -11.26 -2.95
N SER A 406 -10.38 -11.61 -1.83
CA SER A 406 -10.56 -10.71 -0.69
C SER A 406 -9.23 -10.25 -0.10
N VAL A 407 -8.28 -11.16 0.08
CA VAL A 407 -6.94 -10.85 0.59
C VAL A 407 -6.19 -9.93 -0.36
N THR A 408 -6.22 -10.20 -1.67
CA THR A 408 -5.51 -9.36 -2.65
C THR A 408 -6.09 -7.95 -2.69
N SER A 409 -7.42 -7.80 -2.66
CA SER A 409 -8.07 -6.48 -2.65
C SER A 409 -7.91 -5.73 -1.32
N SER A 410 -7.74 -6.45 -0.20
CA SER A 410 -7.46 -5.87 1.13
C SER A 410 -5.97 -5.83 1.48
N ARG A 411 -5.08 -6.18 0.53
CA ARG A 411 -3.64 -6.17 0.75
C ARG A 411 -3.19 -4.76 1.14
N THR A 412 -2.27 -4.69 2.07
CA THR A 412 -1.63 -3.45 2.51
C THR A 412 -0.13 -3.54 2.20
N LEU A 413 0.58 -2.43 2.30
CA LEU A 413 2.04 -2.41 2.16
C LEU A 413 2.67 -3.33 3.22
N GLU A 414 3.17 -4.49 2.81
CA GLU A 414 3.91 -5.38 3.70
C GLU A 414 5.36 -4.90 3.81
N LYS A 415 5.63 -4.17 4.90
CA LYS A 415 6.95 -3.66 5.32
C LYS A 415 7.68 -2.84 4.25
N VAL A 416 7.72 -1.54 4.49
CA VAL A 416 8.58 -0.64 3.72
C VAL A 416 9.98 -0.72 4.32
N THR A 417 10.97 -1.13 3.53
CA THR A 417 12.38 -0.98 3.92
C THR A 417 12.72 0.50 3.90
N VAL A 418 12.96 1.08 5.07
CA VAL A 418 13.20 2.51 5.22
C VAL A 418 14.69 2.78 5.13
N GLY A 419 15.10 3.42 4.04
CA GLY A 419 16.47 3.89 3.86
C GLY A 419 16.54 5.42 3.95
N VAL A 420 17.38 5.94 4.84
CA VAL A 420 17.61 7.39 4.94
C VAL A 420 18.50 7.85 3.78
N GLN A 421 17.95 8.67 2.90
CA GLN A 421 18.67 9.20 1.74
C GLN A 421 19.22 10.62 2.01
N PRO A 422 20.31 11.03 1.33
CA PRO A 422 20.80 12.40 1.41
C PRO A 422 19.77 13.46 0.98
N THR A 423 18.82 13.09 0.13
CA THR A 423 17.68 13.93 -0.28
C THR A 423 16.75 14.25 0.89
N ASP A 424 16.56 13.32 1.83
CA ASP A 424 15.72 13.54 3.02
C ASP A 424 16.34 14.58 3.96
N LEU A 425 17.67 14.66 4.02
CA LEU A 425 18.38 15.70 4.78
C LEU A 425 18.04 17.10 4.27
N LEU A 426 17.86 17.29 2.96
CA LEU A 426 17.46 18.60 2.40
C LEU A 426 16.06 19.01 2.86
N ALA A 427 15.13 18.05 2.93
CA ALA A 427 13.79 18.29 3.46
C ALA A 427 13.82 18.67 4.95
N VAL A 428 14.64 17.98 5.75
CA VAL A 428 14.85 18.33 7.17
C VAL A 428 15.52 19.70 7.33
N TRP A 429 16.50 20.04 6.49
CA TRP A 429 17.13 21.35 6.51
C TRP A 429 16.14 22.47 6.25
N SER A 430 15.28 22.33 5.24
CA SER A 430 14.27 23.34 4.90
C SER A 430 13.21 23.49 6.00
N ALA A 431 12.63 22.39 6.47
CA ALA A 431 11.64 22.40 7.55
C ALA A 431 12.24 22.86 8.89
N GLY A 432 13.46 22.41 9.19
CA GLY A 432 14.20 22.76 10.40
C GLY A 432 14.56 24.25 10.47
N LEU A 433 15.00 24.84 9.36
CA LEU A 433 15.25 26.28 9.27
C LEU A 433 13.96 27.08 9.49
N ALA A 434 12.83 26.66 8.90
CA ALA A 434 11.55 27.31 9.11
C ALA A 434 11.14 27.30 10.59
N VAL A 435 11.27 26.15 11.26
CA VAL A 435 11.00 26.01 12.71
C VAL A 435 11.91 26.91 13.54
N ILE A 436 13.22 26.93 13.25
CA ILE A 436 14.18 27.80 13.94
C ILE A 436 13.76 29.27 13.79
N ILE A 437 13.51 29.73 12.56
CA ILE A 437 13.13 31.11 12.29
C ILE A 437 11.85 31.48 13.03
N ILE A 438 10.80 30.65 12.96
CA ILE A 438 9.53 30.89 13.66
C ILE A 438 9.74 30.94 15.17
N ALA A 439 10.49 29.99 15.73
CA ALA A 439 10.77 29.95 17.17
C ALA A 439 11.55 31.17 17.65
N VAL A 440 12.59 31.61 16.92
CA VAL A 440 13.34 32.83 17.25
C VAL A 440 12.44 34.06 17.16
N LEU A 441 11.65 34.20 16.09
CA LEU A 441 10.76 35.34 15.93
C LEU A 441 9.75 35.44 17.07
N LEU A 442 9.15 34.32 17.49
CA LEU A 442 8.23 34.28 18.63
C LEU A 442 8.94 34.63 19.95
N ALA A 443 10.10 34.02 20.23
CA ALA A 443 10.85 34.27 21.45
C ALA A 443 11.42 35.70 21.53
N SER A 444 11.69 36.32 20.38
CA SER A 444 12.30 37.65 20.29
C SER A 444 11.32 38.81 20.38
N ARG A 445 10.01 38.56 20.29
CA ARG A 445 8.96 39.58 20.36
C ARG A 445 9.13 40.56 21.53
N PRO A 446 9.35 40.13 22.80
CA PRO A 446 9.52 41.04 23.92
C PRO A 446 10.69 42.00 23.69
N ILE A 447 11.83 41.52 23.18
CA ILE A 447 13.01 42.35 22.95
C ILE A 447 12.82 43.32 21.79
N THR A 448 12.12 42.90 20.73
CA THR A 448 11.85 43.76 19.57
C THR A 448 10.79 44.83 19.84
N GLN A 449 9.92 44.62 20.82
CA GLN A 449 8.86 45.58 21.16
C GLN A 449 9.26 46.54 22.29
N SER A 450 10.31 46.22 23.06
CA SER A 450 10.83 47.09 24.12
C SER A 450 11.81 48.14 23.62
N THR A 451 11.78 49.31 24.25
CA THR A 451 12.77 50.37 24.05
C THR A 451 14.10 50.07 24.78
N PRO A 452 15.22 50.67 24.37
CA PRO A 452 16.52 50.47 25.05
C PRO A 452 16.45 50.85 26.53
N LYS A 453 15.64 51.86 26.87
CA LYS A 453 15.44 52.30 28.25
C LYS A 453 14.72 51.22 29.07
N GLU A 454 13.61 50.67 28.57
CA GLU A 454 12.87 49.60 29.24
C GLU A 454 13.72 48.34 29.44
N LEU A 455 14.48 47.92 28.43
CA LEU A 455 15.38 46.76 28.52
C LEU A 455 16.51 46.94 29.55
N LEU A 456 16.87 48.18 29.87
CA LEU A 456 17.92 48.52 30.85
C LEU A 456 17.35 48.80 32.24
N THR A 457 16.06 49.12 32.38
CA THR A 457 15.39 49.44 33.66
C THR A 457 14.52 48.32 34.22
N GLU A 458 14.11 47.32 33.42
CA GLU A 458 13.33 46.14 33.86
C GLU A 458 14.11 45.11 34.69
N VAL A 459 15.35 45.40 35.09
CA VAL A 459 16.20 44.47 35.84
C VAL A 459 16.19 44.88 37.31
N ASP A 460 15.11 44.51 38.00
CA ASP A 460 15.11 44.26 39.45
C ASP A 460 14.88 42.77 39.70
#